data_AF-A0A8S3ZS94-F1
#
_entry.id   AF-A0A8S3ZS94-F1
#
_cell.length_a   1.000
_cell.length_b   1.000
_cell.length_c   1.000
_cell.angle_alpha   90.00
_cell.angle_beta   90.00
_cell.angle_gamma   90.00
#
_symmetry.space_group_name_H-M   'P 1'
#
loop_
_entity.id
_entity.type
_entity.pdbx_description
1 polymer ?
#
loop_
_entity_poly.entity_id
_entity_poly.type
_entity_poly.pdbx_seq_one_letter_code
_entity_poly.pdbx_strand_id
1 'polypeptide(L)'
;MYFNALSIFWMFSSVLIIVLHNLLPRKSELSKLSNGNNSLRGFLKILLWKLYVFGKLKDSQHDWDHIANGDESNSTRTHASLRHQQLAGTSKQNILLKVTAIPKSWFTHFYLVGALVHFAVFSTLIYVLLGNPFPAALRWLINLINLNIEANDLDDKAWPVLIVFTLEFLQMLRRLYECVFVSTFSKGTMSFVHYFLGMFLYSSFGIGLLASVKLDKLVFAYPSLEEIVYSFLGISLFVWGSYYQHKSMLTFASLRKDKTDHKADEHYIPQGHLFEIVSCPHYLCEILIYFGFCLVFRFINIYLLIVAFFVLTNQMCCGIAVHAWYQEHFSGYPMTRKAVIPYIL
;
A
#
# COMPACT_ATOMS: atom_id res chain seq x y z
N MET A 1 -11.03 8.83 -24.37
CA MET A 1 -10.54 8.26 -23.10
C MET A 1 -10.91 9.22 -21.98
N TYR A 2 -11.82 8.79 -21.11
CA TYR A 2 -12.39 9.62 -20.07
C TYR A 2 -11.74 9.29 -18.72
N PHE A 3 -11.27 10.29 -17.99
CA PHE A 3 -10.68 10.12 -16.67
C PHE A 3 -11.55 10.83 -15.64
N ASN A 4 -12.14 10.08 -14.71
CA ASN A 4 -12.81 10.66 -13.56
C ASN A 4 -11.78 11.13 -12.50
N ALA A 5 -12.23 11.93 -11.53
CA ALA A 5 -11.36 12.50 -10.51
C ALA A 5 -10.57 11.43 -9.72
N LEU A 6 -11.17 10.26 -9.48
CA LEU A 6 -10.49 9.15 -8.83
C LEU A 6 -9.42 8.53 -9.74
N SER A 7 -9.71 8.29 -11.01
CA SER A 7 -8.72 7.85 -12.01
C SER A 7 -7.52 8.80 -12.04
N ILE A 8 -7.77 10.11 -12.06
CA ILE A 8 -6.72 11.13 -12.02
C ILE A 8 -5.89 11.00 -10.74
N PHE A 9 -6.55 10.87 -9.59
CA PHE A 9 -5.89 10.70 -8.31
C PHE A 9 -4.99 9.44 -8.26
N TRP A 10 -5.48 8.28 -8.71
CA TRP A 10 -4.71 7.04 -8.75
C TRP A 10 -3.50 7.19 -9.68
N MET A 11 -3.67 7.80 -10.85
CA MET A 11 -2.59 8.05 -11.80
C MET A 11 -1.50 8.96 -11.22
N PHE A 12 -1.88 10.10 -10.63
CA PHE A 12 -0.91 11.00 -9.98
C PHE A 12 -0.21 10.33 -8.80
N SER A 13 -0.92 9.50 -8.05
CA SER A 13 -0.33 8.73 -6.96
C SER A 13 0.76 7.77 -7.47
N SER A 14 0.55 7.11 -8.62
CA SER A 14 1.56 6.25 -9.27
C SER A 14 2.82 7.04 -9.65
N VAL A 15 2.63 8.19 -10.31
CA VAL A 15 3.74 9.07 -10.72
C VAL A 15 4.50 9.56 -9.49
N LEU A 16 3.78 10.00 -8.46
CA LEU A 16 4.37 10.45 -7.20
C LEU A 16 5.21 9.35 -6.56
N ILE A 17 4.73 8.11 -6.54
CA ILE A 17 5.49 6.96 -6.01
C ILE A 17 6.79 6.75 -6.78
N ILE A 18 6.76 6.78 -8.12
CA ILE A 18 7.96 6.61 -8.96
C ILE A 18 8.96 7.73 -8.70
N VAL A 19 8.47 8.98 -8.68
CA VAL A 19 9.29 10.17 -8.46
C VAL A 19 9.94 10.09 -7.08
N LEU A 20 9.16 9.79 -6.04
CA LEU A 20 9.69 9.64 -4.69
C LEU A 20 10.69 8.48 -4.60
N HIS A 21 10.42 7.32 -5.21
CA HIS A 21 11.37 6.19 -5.22
C HIS A 21 12.74 6.57 -5.78
N ASN A 22 12.76 7.32 -6.89
CA ASN A 22 13.99 7.67 -7.61
C ASN A 22 14.71 8.90 -7.03
N LEU A 23 13.97 9.85 -6.46
CA LEU A 23 14.56 11.08 -5.91
C LEU A 23 15.01 10.93 -4.46
N LEU A 24 14.46 9.98 -3.72
CA LEU A 24 14.74 9.84 -2.31
C LEU A 24 16.09 9.14 -2.08
N PRO A 25 16.98 9.75 -1.29
CA PRO A 25 18.34 9.24 -1.08
C PRO A 25 18.32 7.87 -0.40
N ARG A 26 19.32 7.03 -0.70
CA ARG A 26 19.49 5.73 -0.02
C ARG A 26 19.85 5.94 1.46
N LYS A 27 19.65 4.93 2.31
CA LYS A 27 19.98 4.99 3.77
C LYS A 27 21.44 5.45 4.00
N SER A 28 22.37 5.00 3.16
CA SER A 28 23.80 5.38 3.18
C SER A 28 24.08 6.85 2.79
N GLU A 29 23.18 7.49 2.06
CA GLU A 29 23.28 8.91 1.69
C GLU A 29 22.62 9.81 2.73
N LEU A 30 21.59 9.30 3.43
CA LEU A 30 20.93 10.00 4.53
C LEU A 30 21.84 10.19 5.74
N SER A 31 22.69 9.22 6.06
CA SER A 31 23.69 9.39 7.13
C SER A 31 24.66 10.53 6.82
N LYS A 32 25.04 10.69 5.55
CA LYS A 32 25.86 11.82 5.08
C LYS A 32 25.10 13.15 5.12
N LEU A 33 23.81 13.16 4.77
CA LEU A 33 22.94 14.35 4.83
C LEU A 33 22.63 14.78 6.27
N SER A 34 22.58 13.85 7.23
CA SER A 34 22.41 14.15 8.65
C SER A 34 23.67 14.77 9.26
N ASN A 35 24.85 14.42 8.74
CA ASN A 35 26.15 14.93 9.20
C ASN A 35 26.58 16.21 8.46
N GLY A 36 25.97 16.50 7.30
CA GLY A 36 26.18 17.72 6.52
C GLY A 36 25.20 18.83 6.91
N ASN A 37 25.72 20.05 7.02
CA ASN A 37 25.05 21.25 7.53
C ASN A 37 23.56 21.43 7.14
N ASN A 38 22.76 21.94 8.11
CA ASN A 38 21.30 22.05 8.16
C ASN A 38 20.64 22.89 7.03
N SER A 39 20.75 22.48 5.76
CA SER A 39 20.00 23.09 4.67
C SER A 39 18.52 22.67 4.74
N LEU A 40 17.60 23.63 4.55
CA LEU A 40 16.15 23.37 4.39
C LEU A 40 15.88 22.25 3.37
N ARG A 41 16.71 22.14 2.31
CA ARG A 41 16.63 21.06 1.31
C ARG A 41 16.96 19.69 1.90
N GLY A 42 17.95 19.59 2.78
CA GLY A 42 18.31 18.35 3.47
C GLY A 42 17.20 17.90 4.41
N PHE A 43 16.64 18.83 5.20
CA PHE A 43 15.49 18.57 6.04
C PHE A 43 14.27 18.07 5.23
N LEU A 44 13.95 18.75 4.12
CA LEU A 44 12.83 18.36 3.26
C LEU A 44 13.03 16.97 2.64
N LYS A 45 14.25 16.65 2.21
CA LYS A 45 14.59 15.31 1.70
C LYS A 45 14.44 14.23 2.78
N ILE A 46 14.91 14.48 4.00
CA ILE A 46 14.76 13.54 5.13
C ILE A 46 13.28 13.38 5.50
N LEU A 47 12.52 14.47 5.53
CA LEU A 47 11.09 14.45 5.82
C LEU A 47 10.33 13.65 4.75
N LEU A 48 10.53 13.96 3.47
CA LEU A 48 9.93 13.21 2.35
C LEU A 48 10.36 11.74 2.36
N TRP A 49 11.63 11.46 2.68
CA TRP A 49 12.12 10.08 2.83
C TRP A 49 11.40 9.35 3.96
N LYS A 50 11.23 9.97 5.12
CA LYS A 50 10.50 9.38 6.27
C LYS A 50 8.99 9.29 6.05
N LEU A 51 8.42 10.14 5.20
CA LEU A 51 7.03 10.06 4.79
C LEU A 51 6.79 8.93 3.78
N TYR A 52 7.80 8.62 2.95
CA TYR A 52 7.73 7.63 1.87
C TYR A 52 8.24 6.23 2.27
N VAL A 53 9.43 6.15 2.86
CA VAL A 53 10.03 4.93 3.40
C VAL A 53 9.55 4.76 4.83
N PHE A 54 8.85 3.63 5.09
CA PHE A 54 8.12 3.30 6.30
C PHE A 54 8.80 3.73 7.62
N GLY A 55 7.96 4.06 8.60
CA GLY A 55 8.35 4.74 9.82
C GLY A 55 9.44 4.04 10.61
N LYS A 56 10.25 4.89 11.25
CA LYS A 56 11.25 4.63 12.28
C LYS A 56 11.66 3.14 12.40
N LEU A 57 12.56 2.67 11.53
CA LEU A 57 13.42 1.55 11.90
C LEU A 57 14.21 2.02 13.14
N LYS A 58 13.95 1.33 14.25
CA LYS A 58 14.52 1.59 15.57
C LYS A 58 16.01 1.19 15.60
N ASP A 59 16.82 1.79 14.72
CA ASP A 59 18.27 1.56 14.73
C ASP A 59 19.00 2.78 15.31
N SER A 60 18.41 3.97 15.30
CA SER A 60 19.17 5.18 15.68
C SER A 60 19.14 5.50 17.17
N GLN A 61 18.31 4.85 18.00
CA GLN A 61 18.22 5.23 19.42
C GLN A 61 19.35 4.60 20.25
N HIS A 62 19.83 3.42 19.85
CA HIS A 62 20.91 2.72 20.55
C HIS A 62 22.27 3.41 20.38
N ASP A 63 22.51 4.06 19.23
CA ASP A 63 23.77 4.77 18.95
C ASP A 63 23.90 6.10 19.72
N TRP A 64 22.79 6.80 19.99
CA TRP A 64 22.85 8.08 20.72
C TRP A 64 23.06 7.91 22.23
N ASP A 65 22.57 6.82 22.83
CA ASP A 65 22.75 6.55 24.27
C ASP A 65 24.19 6.12 24.59
N HIS A 66 24.93 5.56 23.62
CA HIS A 66 26.37 5.30 23.74
C HIS A 66 27.22 6.56 23.59
N ILE A 67 26.83 7.50 22.72
CA ILE A 67 27.52 8.79 22.55
C ILE A 67 27.24 9.73 23.75
N ALA A 68 26.07 9.64 24.39
CA ALA A 68 25.73 10.46 25.55
C ALA A 68 26.54 10.10 26.81
N ASN A 69 27.03 8.86 26.91
CA ASN A 69 27.77 8.37 28.08
C ASN A 69 29.30 8.32 27.88
N GLY A 70 29.80 8.71 26.71
CA GLY A 70 31.22 8.69 26.36
C GLY A 70 31.69 10.02 25.81
N ASP A 71 31.87 11.01 26.70
CA ASP A 71 32.90 12.07 26.65
C ASP A 71 32.50 13.22 27.57
N GLU A 72 32.63 12.98 28.87
CA GLU A 72 32.77 14.05 29.87
C GLU A 72 34.24 14.49 29.94
N SER A 73 34.78 15.12 28.89
CA SER A 73 35.90 16.04 29.10
C SER A 73 36.00 17.11 28.00
N ASN A 74 35.99 18.36 28.46
CA ASN A 74 36.45 19.58 27.79
C ASN A 74 35.75 20.02 26.48
N SER A 75 34.79 20.95 26.58
CA SER A 75 34.80 22.16 25.74
C SER A 75 33.90 23.28 26.28
N THR A 76 34.34 24.51 26.00
CA THR A 76 33.93 25.83 26.49
C THR A 76 32.50 26.27 26.14
N ARG A 77 32.00 27.30 26.86
CA ARG A 77 30.65 27.92 26.78
C ARG A 77 30.08 28.18 25.37
N THR A 78 30.90 28.32 24.34
CA THR A 78 30.47 28.51 22.94
C THR A 78 29.96 27.21 22.29
N HIS A 79 30.49 26.04 22.70
CA HIS A 79 29.93 24.75 22.30
C HIS A 79 28.60 24.47 22.98
N ALA A 80 28.37 24.98 24.20
CA ALA A 80 27.13 24.78 24.92
C ALA A 80 25.92 25.47 24.26
N SER A 81 26.09 26.67 23.69
CA SER A 81 25.00 27.39 23.00
C SER A 81 24.65 26.77 21.64
N LEU A 82 25.67 26.35 20.88
CA LEU A 82 25.49 25.57 19.64
C LEU A 82 24.84 24.21 19.93
N ARG A 83 25.30 23.50 20.97
CA ARG A 83 24.71 22.24 21.43
C ARG A 83 23.26 22.44 21.89
N HIS A 84 22.94 23.53 22.60
CA HIS A 84 21.55 23.85 22.98
C HIS A 84 20.64 24.18 21.77
N GLN A 85 21.12 24.92 20.78
CA GLN A 85 20.36 25.16 19.54
C GLN A 85 20.17 23.88 18.72
N GLN A 86 21.20 23.03 18.66
CA GLN A 86 21.16 21.75 17.95
C GLN A 86 20.26 20.74 18.68
N LEU A 87 20.27 20.72 20.02
CA LEU A 87 19.35 19.98 20.89
C LEU A 87 17.91 20.49 20.82
N ALA A 88 17.71 21.81 20.70
CA ALA A 88 16.38 22.40 20.55
C ALA A 88 15.78 22.12 19.15
N GLY A 89 16.62 22.15 18.09
CA GLY A 89 16.25 21.75 16.73
C GLY A 89 15.89 20.26 16.63
N THR A 90 16.69 19.38 17.27
CA THR A 90 16.37 17.96 17.39
C THR A 90 15.14 17.71 18.28
N SER A 91 14.92 18.50 19.33
CA SER A 91 13.74 18.40 20.20
C SER A 91 12.43 18.69 19.44
N LYS A 92 12.35 19.80 18.70
CA LYS A 92 11.16 20.12 17.89
C LYS A 92 10.91 19.09 16.77
N GLN A 93 11.96 18.64 16.10
CA GLN A 93 11.86 17.57 15.10
C GLN A 93 11.42 16.24 15.73
N ASN A 94 11.93 15.88 16.90
CA ASN A 94 11.55 14.68 17.63
C ASN A 94 10.10 14.73 18.13
N ILE A 95 9.61 15.91 18.53
CA ILE A 95 8.21 16.12 18.90
C ILE A 95 7.31 15.96 17.67
N LEU A 96 7.64 16.63 16.55
CA LEU A 96 6.87 16.50 15.30
C LEU A 96 6.85 15.04 14.78
N LEU A 97 7.98 14.34 14.88
CA LEU A 97 8.10 12.92 14.51
C LEU A 97 7.31 12.00 15.44
N LYS A 98 7.18 12.33 16.74
CA LYS A 98 6.34 11.57 17.67
C LYS A 98 4.85 11.80 17.42
N VAL A 99 4.45 13.05 17.14
CA VAL A 99 3.04 13.42 16.89
C VAL A 99 2.52 12.83 15.57
N THR A 100 3.41 12.59 14.59
CA THR A 100 3.04 12.08 13.26
C THR A 100 3.23 10.56 13.10
N ALA A 101 3.63 9.85 14.15
CA ALA A 101 3.89 8.41 14.12
C ALA A 101 2.66 7.62 14.58
N ILE A 102 2.01 6.93 13.65
CA ILE A 102 0.85 6.07 13.90
C ILE A 102 1.32 4.61 14.00
N PRO A 103 0.82 3.80 14.97
CA PRO A 103 1.22 2.41 15.08
C PRO A 103 0.95 1.61 13.81
N LYS A 104 1.88 0.73 13.41
CA LYS A 104 1.68 -0.11 12.21
C LYS A 104 0.51 -1.09 12.35
N SER A 105 0.13 -1.49 13.58
CA SER A 105 -1.05 -2.32 13.84
C SER A 105 -2.36 -1.68 13.39
N TRP A 106 -2.40 -0.34 13.27
CA TRP A 106 -3.57 0.39 12.76
C TRP A 106 -3.78 0.19 11.26
N PHE A 107 -2.91 -0.55 10.57
CA PHE A 107 -3.18 -1.05 9.22
C PHE A 107 -4.49 -1.86 9.15
N THR A 108 -4.91 -2.48 10.26
CA THR A 108 -6.22 -3.13 10.41
C THR A 108 -7.39 -2.17 10.12
N HIS A 109 -7.25 -0.87 10.46
CA HIS A 109 -8.30 0.13 10.20
C HIS A 109 -8.56 0.30 8.70
N PHE A 110 -7.54 0.12 7.86
CA PHE A 110 -7.65 0.31 6.41
C PHE A 110 -8.63 -0.70 5.84
N TYR A 111 -8.47 -1.96 6.22
CA TYR A 111 -9.33 -3.05 5.79
C TYR A 111 -10.70 -3.02 6.47
N LEU A 112 -10.79 -2.58 7.73
CA LEU A 112 -12.07 -2.46 8.41
C LEU A 112 -12.95 -1.40 7.74
N VAL A 113 -12.44 -0.18 7.58
CA VAL A 113 -13.20 0.90 6.92
C VAL A 113 -13.42 0.59 5.45
N GLY A 114 -12.40 0.06 4.76
CA GLY A 114 -12.54 -0.43 3.39
C GLY A 114 -13.68 -1.46 3.26
N ALA A 115 -13.74 -2.47 4.13
CA ALA A 115 -14.79 -3.50 4.10
C ALA A 115 -16.18 -2.90 4.34
N LEU A 116 -16.33 -1.97 5.28
CA LEU A 116 -17.60 -1.30 5.56
C LEU A 116 -18.08 -0.47 4.36
N VAL A 117 -17.19 0.30 3.74
CA VAL A 117 -17.52 1.10 2.56
C VAL A 117 -17.88 0.20 1.37
N HIS A 118 -17.11 -0.86 1.13
CA HIS A 118 -17.41 -1.82 0.05
C HIS A 118 -18.73 -2.55 0.29
N PHE A 119 -19.03 -2.93 1.52
CA PHE A 119 -20.32 -3.52 1.87
C PHE A 119 -21.48 -2.57 1.57
N ALA A 120 -21.36 -1.29 1.93
CA ALA A 120 -22.38 -0.28 1.65
C ALA A 120 -22.56 -0.05 0.13
N VAL A 121 -21.45 0.05 -0.61
CA VAL A 121 -21.46 0.23 -2.06
C VAL A 121 -22.06 -1.00 -2.76
N PHE A 122 -21.66 -2.20 -2.36
CA PHE A 122 -22.17 -3.45 -2.92
C PHE A 122 -23.65 -3.64 -2.63
N SER A 123 -24.09 -3.36 -1.40
CA SER A 123 -25.51 -3.38 -1.03
C SER A 123 -26.33 -2.39 -1.87
N THR A 124 -25.77 -1.21 -2.15
CA THR A 124 -26.41 -0.22 -3.03
C THR A 124 -26.51 -0.71 -4.48
N LEU A 125 -25.46 -1.35 -5.00
CA LEU A 125 -25.47 -1.95 -6.33
C LEU A 125 -26.58 -3.01 -6.44
N ILE A 126 -26.69 -3.91 -5.46
CA ILE A 126 -27.77 -4.92 -5.43
C ILE A 126 -29.14 -4.24 -5.36
N TYR A 127 -29.32 -3.25 -4.48
CA TYR A 127 -30.58 -2.51 -4.35
C TYR A 127 -31.03 -1.88 -5.68
N VAL A 128 -30.10 -1.31 -6.45
CA VAL A 128 -30.35 -0.70 -7.77
C VAL A 128 -30.69 -1.77 -8.81
N LEU A 129 -29.98 -2.89 -8.82
CA LEU A 129 -30.24 -4.02 -9.73
C LEU A 129 -31.60 -4.69 -9.47
N LEU A 130 -32.18 -4.52 -8.28
CA LEU A 130 -33.55 -4.92 -7.96
C LEU A 130 -34.61 -3.93 -8.50
N GLY A 131 -34.21 -2.91 -9.26
CA GLY A 131 -35.10 -1.93 -9.89
C GLY A 131 -35.37 -0.68 -9.07
N ASN A 132 -34.70 -0.50 -7.93
CA ASN A 132 -34.88 0.69 -7.12
C ASN A 132 -34.05 1.88 -7.65
N PRO A 133 -34.50 3.13 -7.44
CA PRO A 133 -33.73 4.29 -7.85
C PRO A 133 -32.43 4.40 -7.05
N PHE A 134 -31.39 4.87 -7.73
CA PHE A 134 -30.10 5.11 -7.11
C PHE A 134 -30.19 6.16 -5.98
N PRO A 135 -29.59 5.93 -4.79
CA PRO A 135 -29.63 6.89 -3.70
C PRO A 135 -29.08 8.26 -4.10
N ALA A 136 -29.83 9.33 -3.83
CA ALA A 136 -29.50 10.69 -4.29
C ALA A 136 -28.10 11.15 -3.85
N ALA A 137 -27.71 10.85 -2.60
CA ALA A 137 -26.39 11.19 -2.07
C ALA A 137 -25.25 10.51 -2.84
N LEU A 138 -25.40 9.23 -3.17
CA LEU A 138 -24.39 8.49 -3.93
C LEU A 138 -24.37 8.96 -5.40
N ARG A 139 -25.54 9.28 -5.98
CA ARG A 139 -25.62 9.84 -7.35
C ARG A 139 -24.86 11.16 -7.43
N TRP A 140 -25.10 12.04 -6.47
CA TRP A 140 -24.39 13.30 -6.34
C TRP A 140 -22.87 13.09 -6.23
N LEU A 141 -22.44 12.14 -5.40
CA LEU A 141 -21.02 11.81 -5.24
C LEU A 141 -20.39 11.27 -6.55
N ILE A 142 -21.08 10.38 -7.26
CA ILE A 142 -20.61 9.84 -8.54
C ILE A 142 -20.51 10.95 -9.59
N ASN A 143 -21.51 11.83 -9.68
CA ASN A 143 -21.47 12.96 -10.61
C ASN A 143 -20.31 13.92 -10.30
N LEU A 144 -20.04 14.15 -9.01
CA LEU A 144 -18.88 14.93 -8.57
C LEU A 144 -17.56 14.27 -9.00
N ILE A 145 -17.42 12.96 -8.78
CA ILE A 145 -16.24 12.19 -9.21
C ILE A 145 -16.10 12.23 -10.73
N ASN A 146 -17.21 12.11 -11.44
CA ASN A 146 -17.24 12.16 -12.89
C ASN A 146 -17.14 13.60 -13.46
N LEU A 147 -16.98 14.61 -12.61
CA LEU A 147 -16.84 16.00 -13.05
C LEU A 147 -17.97 16.44 -14.01
N ASN A 148 -19.17 15.87 -13.84
CA ASN A 148 -20.35 16.07 -14.69
C ASN A 148 -20.17 15.73 -16.18
N ILE A 149 -19.25 14.82 -16.51
CA ILE A 149 -19.07 14.32 -17.88
C ILE A 149 -19.78 12.96 -17.99
N GLU A 150 -20.64 12.82 -19.00
CA GLU A 150 -21.25 11.52 -19.32
C GLU A 150 -20.18 10.57 -19.88
N ALA A 151 -20.04 9.41 -19.26
CA ALA A 151 -19.02 8.46 -19.66
C ALA A 151 -19.45 7.72 -20.93
N ASN A 152 -18.84 8.03 -22.08
CA ASN A 152 -19.41 7.60 -23.36
C ASN A 152 -19.17 6.12 -23.76
N ASP A 153 -18.16 5.43 -23.22
CA ASP A 153 -17.68 4.11 -23.72
C ASP A 153 -17.72 2.94 -22.71
N LEU A 154 -18.69 2.91 -21.79
CA LEU A 154 -18.70 1.92 -20.69
C LEU A 154 -19.51 0.67 -21.02
N ASP A 155 -19.06 -0.48 -20.50
CA ASP A 155 -19.79 -1.75 -20.61
C ASP A 155 -21.11 -1.63 -19.84
N ASP A 156 -22.23 -1.74 -20.56
CA ASP A 156 -23.58 -1.68 -19.99
C ASP A 156 -23.97 -3.02 -19.30
N LYS A 157 -23.08 -4.02 -19.30
CA LYS A 157 -23.35 -5.32 -18.66
C LYS A 157 -23.11 -5.25 -17.16
N ALA A 158 -24.06 -5.78 -16.38
CA ALA A 158 -23.97 -5.80 -14.91
C ALA A 158 -22.97 -6.83 -14.35
N TRP A 159 -22.77 -7.95 -15.05
CA TRP A 159 -22.00 -9.09 -14.52
C TRP A 159 -20.49 -8.80 -14.28
N PRO A 160 -19.73 -8.05 -15.11
CA PRO A 160 -18.32 -7.80 -14.83
C PRO A 160 -18.14 -6.96 -13.56
N VAL A 161 -19.05 -5.99 -13.37
CA VAL A 161 -19.13 -5.13 -12.18
C VAL A 161 -19.36 -5.99 -10.94
N LEU A 162 -20.36 -6.86 -10.98
CA LEU A 162 -20.71 -7.76 -9.87
C LEU A 162 -19.56 -8.71 -9.53
N ILE A 163 -18.89 -9.28 -10.53
CA ILE A 163 -17.74 -10.16 -10.32
C ILE A 163 -16.62 -9.38 -9.61
N VAL A 164 -16.15 -8.27 -10.17
CA VAL A 164 -15.02 -7.53 -9.59
C VAL A 164 -15.35 -7.01 -8.19
N PHE A 165 -16.56 -6.47 -7.96
CA PHE A 165 -16.97 -6.05 -6.62
C PHE A 165 -16.98 -7.20 -5.62
N THR A 166 -17.49 -8.36 -6.02
CA THR A 166 -17.53 -9.54 -5.15
C THR A 166 -16.11 -9.99 -4.80
N LEU A 167 -15.23 -10.08 -5.80
CA LEU A 167 -13.84 -10.49 -5.60
C LEU A 167 -13.08 -9.48 -4.72
N GLU A 168 -13.24 -8.18 -4.94
CA GLU A 168 -12.59 -7.17 -4.09
C GLU A 168 -13.17 -7.15 -2.67
N PHE A 169 -14.47 -7.37 -2.50
CA PHE A 169 -15.04 -7.49 -1.16
C PHE A 169 -14.46 -8.70 -0.42
N LEU A 170 -14.33 -9.85 -1.09
CA LEU A 170 -13.67 -11.04 -0.53
C LEU A 170 -12.19 -10.79 -0.23
N GLN A 171 -11.47 -10.07 -1.08
CA GLN A 171 -10.10 -9.61 -0.83
C GLN A 171 -10.03 -8.81 0.46
N MET A 172 -10.90 -7.82 0.61
CA MET A 172 -10.95 -6.92 1.77
C MET A 172 -11.25 -7.70 3.07
N LEU A 173 -12.23 -8.60 3.03
CA LEU A 173 -12.57 -9.46 4.18
C LEU A 173 -11.43 -10.39 4.57
N ARG A 174 -10.78 -11.04 3.59
CA ARG A 174 -9.62 -11.91 3.86
C ARG A 174 -8.48 -11.11 4.49
N ARG A 175 -8.17 -9.93 3.93
CA ARG A 175 -7.11 -9.07 4.47
C ARG A 175 -7.42 -8.54 5.87
N LEU A 176 -8.69 -8.21 6.14
CA LEU A 176 -9.14 -7.86 7.49
C LEU A 176 -8.94 -9.03 8.46
N TYR A 177 -9.37 -10.24 8.07
CA TYR A 177 -9.16 -11.45 8.84
C TYR A 177 -7.66 -11.68 9.11
N GLU A 178 -6.82 -11.58 8.09
CA GLU A 178 -5.36 -11.73 8.22
C GLU A 178 -4.76 -10.70 9.18
N CYS A 179 -5.25 -9.45 9.18
CA CYS A 179 -4.77 -8.43 10.10
C CYS A 179 -5.15 -8.72 11.55
N VAL A 180 -6.39 -9.17 11.78
CA VAL A 180 -6.92 -9.41 13.13
C VAL A 180 -6.39 -10.71 13.74
N PHE A 181 -6.34 -11.79 12.95
CA PHE A 181 -6.14 -13.14 13.48
C PHE A 181 -4.81 -13.78 13.10
N VAL A 182 -4.15 -13.33 12.03
CA VAL A 182 -2.91 -13.95 11.52
C VAL A 182 -1.68 -13.09 11.81
N SER A 183 -1.79 -11.79 11.59
CA SER A 183 -0.64 -10.89 11.54
C SER A 183 -0.16 -10.51 12.94
N THR A 184 1.12 -10.70 13.21
CA THR A 184 1.79 -10.16 14.40
C THR A 184 2.53 -8.89 14.00
N PHE A 185 1.98 -7.72 14.33
CA PHE A 185 2.61 -6.44 14.00
C PHE A 185 3.79 -6.14 14.93
N SER A 186 4.89 -5.58 14.39
CA SER A 186 6.00 -5.09 15.22
C SER A 186 5.66 -3.71 15.80
N LYS A 187 6.49 -3.22 16.73
CA LYS A 187 6.38 -1.86 17.32
C LYS A 187 6.70 -0.72 16.33
N GLY A 188 6.80 -1.01 15.04
CA GLY A 188 7.02 -0.01 13.99
C GLY A 188 5.84 0.95 13.84
N THR A 189 6.12 2.10 13.22
CA THR A 189 5.11 3.13 12.97
C THR A 189 5.02 3.49 11.49
N MET A 190 3.97 4.18 11.10
CA MET A 190 3.76 4.79 9.79
C MET A 190 3.46 6.28 9.96
N SER A 191 3.72 7.06 8.91
CA SER A 191 3.38 8.49 8.91
C SER A 191 1.86 8.71 8.95
N PHE A 192 1.42 9.79 9.58
CA PHE A 192 0.03 10.25 9.54
C PHE A 192 -0.47 10.47 8.09
N VAL A 193 0.37 10.98 7.19
CA VAL A 193 0.00 11.18 5.77
C VAL A 193 -0.30 9.83 5.13
N HIS A 194 0.58 8.84 5.36
CA HIS A 194 0.42 7.49 4.83
C HIS A 194 -0.86 6.83 5.38
N TYR A 195 -1.16 7.07 6.66
CA TYR A 195 -2.38 6.55 7.28
C TYR A 195 -3.64 7.04 6.57
N PHE A 196 -3.82 8.36 6.45
CA PHE A 196 -5.02 8.90 5.80
C PHE A 196 -5.07 8.60 4.30
N LEU A 197 -3.92 8.63 3.62
CA LEU A 197 -3.83 8.24 2.22
C LEU A 197 -4.24 6.77 2.02
N GLY A 198 -3.75 5.87 2.88
CA GLY A 198 -4.15 4.47 2.90
C GLY A 198 -5.66 4.31 3.11
N MET A 199 -6.22 4.91 4.16
CA MET A 199 -7.66 4.89 4.43
C MET A 199 -8.49 5.33 3.21
N PHE A 200 -8.05 6.38 2.52
CA PHE A 200 -8.71 6.86 1.31
C PHE A 200 -8.62 5.85 0.16
N LEU A 201 -7.42 5.35 -0.16
CA LEU A 201 -7.19 4.39 -1.24
C LEU A 201 -8.08 3.14 -1.06
N TYR A 202 -8.05 2.53 0.13
CA TYR A 202 -8.81 1.31 0.45
C TYR A 202 -10.33 1.52 0.49
N SER A 203 -10.80 2.76 0.67
CA SER A 203 -12.23 3.07 0.64
C SER A 203 -12.72 3.51 -0.74
N SER A 204 -11.82 4.03 -1.58
CA SER A 204 -12.16 4.65 -2.88
C SER A 204 -12.34 3.67 -4.03
N PHE A 205 -11.82 2.44 -3.93
CA PHE A 205 -11.87 1.45 -5.01
C PHE A 205 -13.31 1.19 -5.48
N GLY A 206 -14.20 0.75 -4.58
CA GLY A 206 -15.58 0.46 -4.92
C GLY A 206 -16.32 1.67 -5.49
N ILE A 207 -16.12 2.85 -4.91
CA ILE A 207 -16.77 4.08 -5.39
C ILE A 207 -16.29 4.43 -6.82
N GLY A 208 -14.99 4.31 -7.09
CA GLY A 208 -14.44 4.58 -8.40
C GLY A 208 -14.84 3.55 -9.45
N LEU A 209 -14.93 2.26 -9.08
CA LEU A 209 -15.47 1.23 -9.96
C LEU A 209 -16.94 1.54 -10.31
N LEU A 210 -17.74 1.92 -9.32
CA LEU A 210 -19.13 2.30 -9.53
C LEU A 210 -19.28 3.54 -10.43
N ALA A 211 -18.39 4.53 -10.27
CA ALA A 211 -18.35 5.71 -11.11
C ALA A 211 -17.87 5.43 -12.54
N SER A 212 -17.20 4.29 -12.77
CA SER A 212 -16.70 3.85 -14.07
C SER A 212 -17.66 2.97 -14.85
N VAL A 213 -18.94 2.89 -14.46
CA VAL A 213 -20.01 2.16 -15.19
C VAL A 213 -21.27 3.01 -15.32
N LYS A 214 -22.08 2.80 -16.37
CA LYS A 214 -23.38 3.47 -16.54
C LYS A 214 -24.45 2.75 -15.73
N LEU A 215 -24.58 3.11 -14.46
CA LEU A 215 -25.49 2.45 -13.52
C LEU A 215 -26.94 2.35 -14.01
N ASP A 216 -27.47 3.44 -14.56
CA ASP A 216 -28.86 3.50 -15.04
C ASP A 216 -29.09 2.68 -16.33
N LYS A 217 -28.01 2.18 -16.95
CA LYS A 217 -28.04 1.35 -18.16
C LYS A 217 -27.56 -0.07 -17.91
N LEU A 218 -27.29 -0.45 -16.66
CA LEU A 218 -26.85 -1.80 -16.35
C LEU A 218 -27.93 -2.81 -16.72
N VAL A 219 -27.59 -3.73 -17.60
CA VAL A 219 -28.45 -4.83 -18.04
C VAL A 219 -27.81 -6.18 -17.75
N PHE A 220 -28.65 -7.16 -17.42
CA PHE A 220 -28.25 -8.56 -17.40
C PHE A 220 -28.36 -9.13 -18.82
N ALA A 221 -27.33 -8.89 -19.62
CA ALA A 221 -27.18 -9.54 -20.92
C ALA A 221 -26.39 -10.84 -20.79
N TYR A 222 -26.74 -11.84 -21.63
CA TYR A 222 -25.95 -13.06 -21.74
C TYR A 222 -24.51 -12.73 -22.18
N PRO A 223 -23.49 -13.26 -21.49
CA PRO A 223 -22.10 -13.03 -21.87
C PRO A 223 -21.75 -13.79 -23.16
N SER A 224 -20.89 -13.21 -23.98
CA SER A 224 -20.28 -13.93 -25.10
C SER A 224 -19.29 -14.99 -24.60
N LEU A 225 -18.93 -15.96 -25.45
CA LEU A 225 -17.92 -16.95 -25.09
C LEU A 225 -16.58 -16.30 -24.69
N GLU A 226 -16.18 -15.25 -25.40
CA GLU A 226 -15.00 -14.46 -25.08
C GLU A 226 -15.09 -13.89 -23.66
N GLU A 227 -16.21 -13.25 -23.32
CA GLU A 227 -16.44 -12.66 -22.00
C GLU A 227 -16.41 -13.69 -20.86
N ILE A 228 -16.96 -14.88 -21.10
CA ILE A 228 -16.88 -16.02 -20.16
C ILE A 228 -15.43 -16.43 -19.95
N VAL A 229 -14.64 -16.59 -21.02
CA VAL A 229 -13.23 -16.98 -20.94
C VAL A 229 -12.42 -15.95 -20.16
N TYR A 230 -12.56 -14.67 -20.47
CA TYR A 230 -11.88 -13.59 -19.76
C TYR A 230 -12.26 -13.51 -18.28
N SER A 231 -13.56 -13.67 -17.97
CA SER A 231 -14.04 -13.74 -16.59
C SER A 231 -13.44 -14.92 -15.84
N PHE A 232 -13.40 -16.10 -16.47
CA PHE A 232 -12.82 -17.30 -15.88
C PHE A 232 -11.32 -17.14 -15.60
N LEU A 233 -10.57 -16.57 -16.54
CA LEU A 233 -9.14 -16.27 -16.35
C LEU A 233 -8.93 -15.27 -15.22
N GLY A 234 -9.73 -14.20 -15.17
CA GLY A 234 -9.67 -13.20 -14.10
C GLY A 234 -9.96 -13.77 -12.72
N ILE A 235 -11.02 -14.57 -12.59
CA ILE A 235 -11.38 -15.27 -11.35
C ILE A 235 -10.29 -16.27 -10.95
N SER A 236 -9.73 -17.01 -11.91
CA SER A 236 -8.67 -17.98 -11.64
C SER A 236 -7.41 -17.32 -11.10
N LEU A 237 -7.00 -16.18 -11.68
CA LEU A 237 -5.87 -15.39 -11.16
C LEU A 237 -6.16 -14.82 -9.77
N PHE A 238 -7.38 -14.35 -9.53
CA PHE A 238 -7.80 -13.92 -8.20
C PHE A 238 -7.65 -15.04 -7.17
N VAL A 239 -8.19 -16.23 -7.46
CA VAL A 239 -8.15 -17.38 -6.53
C VAL A 239 -6.71 -17.79 -6.25
N TRP A 240 -5.89 -17.92 -7.29
CA TRP A 240 -4.48 -18.28 -7.17
C TRP A 240 -3.69 -17.23 -6.37
N GLY A 241 -3.84 -15.95 -6.72
CA GLY A 241 -3.18 -14.83 -6.04
C GLY A 241 -3.62 -14.70 -4.59
N SER A 242 -4.92 -14.79 -4.32
CA SER A 242 -5.52 -14.80 -2.98
C SER A 242 -4.92 -15.91 -2.11
N TYR A 243 -4.84 -17.13 -2.64
CA TYR A 243 -4.28 -18.27 -1.94
C TYR A 243 -2.81 -18.07 -1.56
N TYR A 244 -1.96 -17.71 -2.52
CA TYR A 244 -0.52 -17.55 -2.25
C TYR A 244 -0.19 -16.28 -1.45
N GLN A 245 -1.02 -15.24 -1.55
CA GLN A 245 -0.92 -14.08 -0.68
C GLN A 245 -1.24 -14.45 0.76
N HIS A 246 -2.31 -15.21 1.00
CA HIS A 246 -2.65 -15.69 2.33
C HIS A 246 -1.57 -16.60 2.91
N LYS A 247 -1.05 -17.53 2.10
CA LYS A 247 0.10 -18.37 2.48
C LYS A 247 1.31 -17.54 2.88
N SER A 248 1.58 -16.44 2.17
CA SER A 248 2.68 -15.54 2.51
C SER A 248 2.48 -14.89 3.89
N MET A 249 1.26 -14.49 4.24
CA MET A 249 0.94 -13.93 5.56
C MET A 249 1.09 -14.98 6.67
N LEU A 250 0.68 -16.22 6.42
CA LEU A 250 0.88 -17.33 7.35
C LEU A 250 2.37 -17.60 7.61
N THR A 251 3.21 -17.56 6.56
CA THR A 251 4.67 -17.67 6.71
C THR A 251 5.23 -16.53 7.55
N PHE A 252 4.80 -15.28 7.33
CA PHE A 252 5.25 -14.17 8.17
C PHE A 252 4.83 -14.32 9.64
N ALA A 253 3.62 -14.81 9.89
CA ALA A 253 3.12 -15.07 11.22
C ALA A 253 3.91 -16.19 11.92
N SER A 254 4.22 -17.29 11.23
CA SER A 254 4.96 -18.41 11.81
C SER A 254 6.38 -18.04 12.23
N LEU A 255 7.01 -17.07 11.56
CA LEU A 255 8.35 -16.58 11.94
C LEU A 255 8.38 -15.91 13.32
N ARG A 256 7.22 -15.52 13.87
CA ARG A 256 7.06 -14.76 15.12
C ARG A 256 6.37 -15.54 16.25
N LYS A 257 5.78 -16.70 15.96
CA LYS A 257 4.81 -17.39 16.86
C LYS A 257 5.42 -18.01 18.13
N ASP A 258 6.71 -18.33 18.13
CA ASP A 258 7.37 -19.09 19.21
C ASP A 258 8.53 -18.35 19.89
N LYS A 259 8.53 -17.01 19.84
CA LYS A 259 9.69 -16.22 20.30
C LYS A 259 9.30 -15.34 21.48
N THR A 260 10.06 -15.50 22.58
CA THR A 260 9.98 -14.67 23.79
C THR A 260 9.93 -13.19 23.44
N ASP A 261 9.26 -12.37 24.25
CA ASP A 261 8.95 -10.94 23.99
C ASP A 261 10.17 -10.08 23.57
N HIS A 262 11.39 -10.48 23.93
CA HIS A 262 12.65 -9.83 23.49
C HIS A 262 13.08 -10.13 22.05
N LYS A 263 12.61 -11.22 21.42
CA LYS A 263 12.95 -11.65 20.05
C LYS A 263 11.83 -11.44 19.03
N ALA A 264 10.65 -11.00 19.46
CA ALA A 264 9.53 -10.71 18.55
C ALA A 264 9.82 -9.54 17.58
N ASP A 265 10.77 -8.66 17.94
CA ASP A 265 11.22 -7.52 17.14
C ASP A 265 12.40 -7.85 16.19
N GLU A 266 12.94 -9.07 16.20
CA GLU A 266 13.98 -9.51 15.25
C GLU A 266 13.40 -9.81 13.87
N HIS A 267 14.18 -9.52 12.82
CA HIS A 267 13.80 -9.81 11.44
C HIS A 267 14.33 -11.18 11.00
N TYR A 268 13.58 -11.88 10.15
CA TYR A 268 13.91 -13.23 9.68
C TYR A 268 13.76 -13.34 8.17
N ILE A 269 14.53 -14.22 7.53
CA ILE A 269 14.37 -14.54 6.12
C ILE A 269 13.21 -15.54 5.95
N PRO A 270 12.12 -15.18 5.25
CA PRO A 270 11.04 -16.11 4.98
C PRO A 270 11.48 -17.20 3.98
N GLN A 271 10.97 -18.41 4.18
CA GLN A 271 11.26 -19.59 3.34
C GLN A 271 9.95 -20.33 3.01
N GLY A 272 10.00 -21.13 1.93
CA GLY A 272 8.90 -21.95 1.46
C GLY A 272 8.08 -21.32 0.32
N HIS A 273 7.57 -22.20 -0.56
CA HIS A 273 6.70 -21.83 -1.68
C HIS A 273 7.34 -20.77 -2.60
N LEU A 274 6.63 -19.68 -2.87
CA LEU A 274 7.10 -18.59 -3.72
C LEU A 274 8.26 -17.80 -3.10
N PHE A 275 8.49 -17.88 -1.78
CA PHE A 275 9.63 -17.21 -1.15
C PHE A 275 10.97 -17.73 -1.65
N GLU A 276 11.03 -18.96 -2.19
CA GLU A 276 12.28 -19.49 -2.77
C GLU A 276 12.69 -18.80 -4.07
N ILE A 277 11.74 -18.12 -4.74
CA ILE A 277 11.96 -17.50 -6.04
C ILE A 277 11.98 -15.98 -5.90
N VAL A 278 11.09 -15.42 -5.06
CA VAL A 278 10.94 -13.97 -4.89
C VAL A 278 10.87 -13.57 -3.42
N SER A 279 11.31 -12.35 -3.12
CA SER A 279 11.37 -11.79 -1.76
C SER A 279 10.01 -11.43 -1.23
N CYS A 280 9.16 -10.89 -2.11
CA CYS A 280 7.85 -10.35 -1.77
C CYS A 280 6.76 -11.04 -2.60
N PRO A 281 6.51 -12.36 -2.39
CA PRO A 281 5.49 -13.08 -3.14
C PRO A 281 4.07 -12.52 -2.95
N HIS A 282 3.77 -11.98 -1.77
CA HIS A 282 2.51 -11.29 -1.49
C HIS A 282 2.29 -10.04 -2.36
N TYR A 283 3.37 -9.35 -2.78
CA TYR A 283 3.29 -8.22 -3.70
C TYR A 283 3.02 -8.68 -5.13
N LEU A 284 3.67 -9.76 -5.57
CA LEU A 284 3.37 -10.42 -6.84
C LEU A 284 1.90 -10.85 -6.90
N CYS A 285 1.41 -11.48 -5.84
CA CYS A 285 0.02 -11.94 -5.77
C CYS A 285 -0.97 -10.78 -5.85
N GLU A 286 -0.69 -9.64 -5.19
CA GLU A 286 -1.53 -8.45 -5.29
C GLU A 286 -1.60 -7.94 -6.74
N ILE A 287 -0.46 -7.86 -7.43
CA ILE A 287 -0.40 -7.46 -8.84
C ILE A 287 -1.28 -8.37 -9.70
N LEU A 288 -1.20 -9.68 -9.49
CA LEU A 288 -1.99 -10.67 -10.25
C LEU A 288 -3.49 -10.61 -9.95
N ILE A 289 -3.87 -10.28 -8.71
CA ILE A 289 -5.28 -10.05 -8.32
C ILE A 289 -5.86 -8.87 -9.12
N TYR A 290 -5.18 -7.72 -9.12
CA TYR A 290 -5.66 -6.54 -9.85
C TYR A 290 -5.60 -6.73 -11.37
N PHE A 291 -4.60 -7.48 -11.87
CA PHE A 291 -4.59 -7.90 -13.28
C PHE A 291 -5.80 -8.79 -13.61
N GLY A 292 -6.20 -9.67 -12.68
CA GLY A 292 -7.43 -10.45 -12.77
C GLY A 292 -8.69 -9.59 -12.91
N PHE A 293 -8.78 -8.47 -12.18
CA PHE A 293 -9.89 -7.53 -12.34
C PHE A 293 -9.93 -6.88 -13.72
N CYS A 294 -8.76 -6.51 -14.26
CA CYS A 294 -8.66 -5.99 -15.62
C CYS A 294 -9.11 -7.03 -16.67
N LEU A 295 -8.78 -8.31 -16.47
CA LEU A 295 -9.24 -9.39 -17.36
C LEU A 295 -10.76 -9.52 -17.38
N VAL A 296 -11.44 -9.44 -16.23
CA VAL A 296 -12.92 -9.51 -16.16
C VAL A 296 -13.57 -8.42 -17.03
N PHE A 297 -12.96 -7.24 -17.12
CA PHE A 297 -13.38 -6.14 -18.01
C PHE A 297 -12.68 -6.13 -19.37
N ARG A 298 -11.98 -7.21 -19.75
CA ARG A 298 -11.25 -7.34 -21.02
C ARG A 298 -10.29 -6.17 -21.31
N PHE A 299 -9.72 -5.57 -20.27
CA PHE A 299 -8.87 -4.39 -20.33
C PHE A 299 -9.54 -3.13 -20.93
N ILE A 300 -10.87 -3.05 -20.95
CA ILE A 300 -11.59 -1.88 -21.48
C ILE A 300 -11.85 -0.84 -20.39
N ASN A 301 -12.02 -1.27 -19.13
CA ASN A 301 -12.28 -0.37 -18.02
C ASN A 301 -11.03 0.42 -17.62
N ILE A 302 -10.96 1.68 -18.05
CA ILE A 302 -9.83 2.57 -17.82
C ILE A 302 -9.54 2.83 -16.33
N TYR A 303 -10.57 2.87 -15.48
CA TYR A 303 -10.39 3.05 -14.05
C TYR A 303 -9.61 1.86 -13.46
N LEU A 304 -10.03 0.63 -13.77
CA LEU A 304 -9.33 -0.58 -13.33
C LEU A 304 -7.90 -0.66 -13.87
N LEU A 305 -7.66 -0.25 -15.12
CA LEU A 305 -6.30 -0.20 -15.68
C LEU A 305 -5.39 0.74 -14.87
N ILE A 306 -5.90 1.91 -14.49
CA ILE A 306 -5.13 2.90 -13.72
C ILE A 306 -4.88 2.40 -12.30
N VAL A 307 -5.89 1.80 -11.65
CA VAL A 307 -5.72 1.20 -10.32
C VAL A 307 -4.71 0.06 -10.39
N ALA A 308 -4.80 -0.84 -11.37
CA ALA A 308 -3.84 -1.93 -11.55
C ALA A 308 -2.43 -1.40 -11.82
N PHE A 309 -2.29 -0.33 -12.59
CA PHE A 309 -1.01 0.33 -12.80
C PHE A 309 -0.45 0.92 -11.50
N PHE A 310 -1.28 1.59 -10.69
CA PHE A 310 -0.89 2.05 -9.37
C PHE A 310 -0.40 0.91 -8.48
N VAL A 311 -1.16 -0.18 -8.40
CA VAL A 311 -0.79 -1.37 -7.60
C VAL A 311 0.54 -1.92 -8.10
N LEU A 312 0.69 -2.13 -9.41
CA LEU A 312 1.94 -2.58 -10.02
C LEU A 312 3.14 -1.71 -9.59
N THR A 313 3.03 -0.40 -9.79
CA THR A 313 4.10 0.55 -9.44
C THR A 313 4.40 0.53 -7.93
N ASN A 314 3.38 0.63 -7.08
CA ASN A 314 3.55 0.64 -5.63
C ASN A 314 4.21 -0.64 -5.12
N GLN A 315 3.72 -1.79 -5.58
CA GLN A 315 4.23 -3.09 -5.16
C GLN A 315 5.66 -3.36 -5.68
N MET A 316 5.99 -2.95 -6.90
CA MET A 316 7.36 -3.06 -7.41
C MET A 316 8.34 -2.17 -6.62
N CYS A 317 8.01 -0.88 -6.42
CA CYS A 317 8.87 0.03 -5.65
C CYS A 317 9.08 -0.46 -4.21
N CYS A 318 8.02 -0.90 -3.54
CA CYS A 318 8.11 -1.47 -2.19
C CYS A 318 8.92 -2.77 -2.17
N GLY A 319 8.70 -3.65 -3.14
CA GLY A 319 9.39 -4.94 -3.22
C GLY A 319 10.90 -4.80 -3.47
N ILE A 320 11.30 -3.87 -4.33
CA ILE A 320 12.72 -3.55 -4.57
C ILE A 320 13.37 -3.04 -3.28
N ALA A 321 12.71 -2.13 -2.56
CA ALA A 321 13.23 -1.59 -1.30
C ALA A 321 13.39 -2.68 -0.23
N VAL A 322 12.40 -3.58 -0.10
CA VAL A 322 12.46 -4.71 0.84
C VAL A 322 13.54 -5.71 0.45
N HIS A 323 13.69 -6.02 -0.83
CA HIS A 323 14.73 -6.92 -1.33
C HIS A 323 16.14 -6.39 -1.05
N ALA A 324 16.39 -5.12 -1.38
CA ALA A 324 17.66 -4.45 -1.07
C ALA A 324 17.94 -4.47 0.44
N TRP A 325 16.91 -4.19 1.26
CA TRP A 325 17.05 -4.26 2.71
C TRP A 325 17.45 -5.66 3.18
N TYR A 326 16.85 -6.74 2.65
CA TYR A 326 17.26 -8.11 3.00
C TYR A 326 18.71 -8.41 2.61
N GLN A 327 19.15 -8.01 1.41
CA GLN A 327 20.53 -8.20 0.94
C GLN A 327 21.55 -7.46 1.82
N GLU A 328 21.21 -6.28 2.30
CA GLU A 328 22.07 -5.47 3.18
C GLU A 328 22.15 -6.02 4.61
N HIS A 329 21.06 -6.59 5.14
CA HIS A 329 20.95 -6.94 6.56
C HIS A 329 21.23 -8.42 6.86
N PHE A 330 21.20 -9.30 5.86
CA PHE A 330 21.43 -10.73 6.05
C PHE A 330 22.51 -11.27 5.13
N SER A 331 23.65 -11.65 5.71
CA SER A 331 24.76 -12.31 5.00
C SER A 331 24.37 -13.64 4.36
N GLY A 332 23.39 -14.37 4.93
CA GLY A 332 22.88 -15.64 4.41
C GLY A 332 21.70 -15.51 3.44
N TYR A 333 21.40 -14.32 2.93
CA TYR A 333 20.26 -14.12 2.04
C TYR A 333 20.48 -14.75 0.64
N PRO A 334 19.53 -15.54 0.10
CA PRO A 334 19.72 -16.18 -1.20
C PRO A 334 19.78 -15.17 -2.36
N MET A 335 20.95 -15.03 -2.98
CA MET A 335 21.19 -14.07 -4.08
C MET A 335 20.47 -14.42 -5.39
N THR A 336 19.94 -15.65 -5.50
CA THR A 336 19.13 -16.08 -6.65
C THR A 336 17.71 -15.54 -6.61
N ARG A 337 17.20 -15.14 -5.43
CA ARG A 337 15.86 -14.57 -5.28
C ARG A 337 15.76 -13.24 -6.00
N LYS A 338 14.59 -13.00 -6.57
CA LYS A 338 14.19 -11.72 -7.16
C LYS A 338 13.32 -10.92 -6.19
N ALA A 339 13.09 -9.64 -6.44
CA ALA A 339 12.31 -8.78 -5.55
C ALA A 339 10.82 -9.17 -5.56
N VAL A 340 10.20 -9.20 -6.75
CA VAL A 340 8.75 -9.39 -6.95
C VAL A 340 8.43 -10.28 -8.14
N ILE A 341 9.03 -10.06 -9.32
CA ILE A 341 8.71 -10.80 -10.55
C ILE A 341 9.71 -11.95 -10.72
N PRO A 342 9.26 -13.21 -10.69
CA PRO A 342 10.12 -14.37 -10.86
C PRO A 342 11.04 -14.23 -12.07
N TYR A 343 12.33 -14.51 -11.88
CA TYR A 343 13.37 -14.50 -12.91
C TYR A 343 13.65 -13.15 -13.60
N ILE A 344 12.90 -12.09 -13.31
CA ILE A 344 13.04 -10.77 -13.93
C ILE A 344 13.50 -9.73 -12.91
N LEU A 345 12.67 -9.45 -11.89
CA LEU A 345 12.85 -8.31 -10.98
C LEU A 345 12.71 -8.69 -9.53
#